data_AF-A0A6J6W766-F1
#
_entry.id   AF-A0A6J6W766-F1
#
_cell.length_a   1.000
_cell.length_b   1.000
_cell.length_c   1.000
_cell.angle_alpha   90.00
_cell.angle_beta   90.00
_cell.angle_gamma   90.00
#
_symmetry.space_group_name_H-M   'P 1'
#
loop_
_entity.id
_entity.type
_entity.pdbx_description
1 polymer ?
#
loop_
_entity_poly.entity_id
_entity_poly.type
_entity_poly.pdbx_seq_one_letter_code
_entity_poly.pdbx_strand_id
1 'polypeptide(L)'
;MAETGSVYIPAFYDVDYHDDGRIRRVTANQTRAPWRVSKHTVMNLDEWPFPKKPLVPLAETVHERMSVEIFRGCTRGCRFCQAGMITRPVRERSITGIGEMVKAGLEATGYEEVGLLSLSSADHSEIAEVAKDLADRYEGTQTGLSLPSTRVDAFNVDLANELTRNGRRSGLTFAPEGGSERIRKVINKMVTEEDLIRTVTTAYANGWRQVKLYFMCGLPTETDEDVLQIAEVAKRVIEAGREASGMKDIRCTVSIGGFVPKPHTPFQWAAQLDHEATDARLHKLRDAIRADRRYGKSIGFRYHDGKPGIIEGLLSRGDRRVGAVIEQVWRQGARFDGWSEHFSYQGWADAAHEALSDVPVDLNWYTIRERGEDEVLPWDHLDSGLDKEWLWQDWQESISGAEVEDCRWTPCYDCGVCDQMGTSIQIGPTGQRLLPVMVVDPTPVLATEASS
;
A
#
# COMPACT_ATOMS: atom_id res chain seq x y z
N MET A 1 -13.22 26.54 -10.25
CA MET A 1 -12.58 25.26 -9.88
C MET A 1 -13.61 24.13 -9.77
N ALA A 2 -14.63 24.18 -8.90
CA ALA A 2 -15.64 23.09 -8.85
C ALA A 2 -16.32 22.76 -10.19
N GLU A 3 -16.61 23.78 -11.00
CA GLU A 3 -17.20 23.62 -12.34
C GLU A 3 -16.34 22.80 -13.32
N THR A 4 -15.03 22.67 -13.09
CA THR A 4 -14.18 21.82 -13.94
C THR A 4 -14.47 20.34 -13.73
N GLY A 5 -15.22 19.99 -12.67
CA GLY A 5 -15.56 18.61 -12.33
C GLY A 5 -14.46 17.83 -11.62
N SER A 6 -13.29 18.43 -11.38
CA SER A 6 -12.13 17.75 -10.78
C SER A 6 -11.80 18.17 -9.35
N VAL A 7 -12.59 19.09 -8.79
CA VAL A 7 -12.36 19.62 -7.43
C VAL A 7 -13.64 19.52 -6.64
N TYR A 8 -13.63 18.65 -5.64
CA TYR A 8 -14.72 18.51 -4.70
C TYR A 8 -14.73 19.67 -3.72
N ILE A 9 -15.86 20.40 -3.66
CA ILE A 9 -16.08 21.45 -2.65
C ILE A 9 -17.21 20.98 -1.72
N PRO A 10 -16.89 20.54 -0.49
CA PRO A 10 -17.86 19.95 0.42
C PRO A 10 -19.11 20.79 0.69
N ALA A 11 -19.00 22.13 0.70
CA ALA A 11 -20.13 23.03 0.94
C ALA A 11 -21.15 23.08 -0.20
N PHE A 12 -20.82 22.53 -1.38
CA PHE A 12 -21.69 22.56 -2.56
C PHE A 12 -22.58 21.33 -2.69
N TYR A 13 -22.61 20.46 -1.69
CA TYR A 13 -23.35 19.21 -1.70
C TYR A 13 -24.11 19.02 -0.38
N ASP A 14 -25.43 18.91 -0.49
CA ASP A 14 -26.31 18.59 0.63
C ASP A 14 -26.44 17.07 0.76
N VAL A 15 -26.60 16.57 1.98
CA VAL A 15 -26.76 15.14 2.27
C VAL A 15 -28.09 14.93 3.00
N ASP A 16 -28.97 14.17 2.37
CA ASP A 16 -30.24 13.74 2.98
C ASP A 16 -30.06 12.34 3.56
N TYR A 17 -30.71 12.08 4.70
CA TYR A 17 -30.64 10.80 5.41
C TYR A 17 -32.02 10.14 5.51
N HIS A 18 -32.02 8.82 5.63
CA HIS A 18 -33.18 8.03 6.05
C HIS A 18 -33.32 8.05 7.58
N ASP A 19 -34.50 7.64 8.08
CA ASP A 19 -34.80 7.55 9.52
C ASP A 19 -33.88 6.55 10.25
N ASP A 20 -33.27 5.61 9.54
CA ASP A 20 -32.29 4.64 10.07
C ASP A 20 -30.83 5.12 9.98
N GLY A 21 -30.63 6.38 9.57
CA GLY A 21 -29.32 7.01 9.48
C GLY A 21 -28.54 6.72 8.20
N ARG A 22 -29.01 5.86 7.29
CA ARG A 22 -28.37 5.68 5.98
C ARG A 22 -28.49 6.95 5.14
N ILE A 23 -27.52 7.19 4.25
CA ILE A 23 -27.61 8.29 3.29
C ILE A 23 -28.72 7.93 2.29
N ARG A 24 -29.64 8.87 2.09
CA ARG A 24 -30.70 8.77 1.08
C ARG A 24 -30.21 9.27 -0.28
N ARG A 25 -29.47 10.39 -0.28
CA ARG A 25 -28.85 10.96 -1.48
C ARG A 25 -27.84 12.06 -1.11
N VAL A 26 -26.91 12.31 -2.01
CA VAL A 26 -26.03 13.48 -1.99
C VAL A 26 -26.37 14.33 -3.22
N THR A 27 -26.72 15.59 -3.03
CA THR A 27 -27.21 16.46 -4.12
C THR A 27 -26.40 17.74 -4.19
N ALA A 28 -25.94 18.11 -5.38
CA ALA A 28 -25.31 19.41 -5.61
C ALA A 28 -26.31 20.55 -5.32
N ASN A 29 -25.91 21.53 -4.52
CA ASN A 29 -26.72 22.72 -4.16
C ASN A 29 -26.34 23.97 -4.97
N GLN A 30 -25.31 23.86 -5.81
CA GLN A 30 -24.89 24.90 -6.76
C GLN A 30 -25.14 24.44 -8.19
N THR A 31 -25.73 25.30 -9.03
CA THR A 31 -26.02 24.98 -10.45
C THR A 31 -24.77 24.64 -11.27
N ARG A 32 -23.61 25.19 -10.89
CA ARG A 32 -22.33 24.97 -11.59
C ARG A 32 -21.51 23.81 -11.01
N ALA A 33 -21.93 23.23 -9.89
CA ALA A 33 -21.25 22.06 -9.33
C ALA A 33 -21.82 20.80 -10.02
N PRO A 34 -20.98 19.87 -10.47
CA PRO A 34 -21.47 18.64 -11.07
C PRO A 34 -22.11 17.74 -10.02
N TRP A 35 -23.01 16.87 -10.44
CA TRP A 35 -23.57 15.82 -9.60
C TRP A 35 -22.49 14.87 -9.04
N ARG A 36 -21.55 14.43 -9.89
CA ARG A 36 -20.38 13.62 -9.54
C ARG A 36 -19.09 14.39 -9.84
N VAL A 37 -18.12 14.32 -8.92
CA VAL A 37 -16.79 14.92 -9.08
C VAL A 37 -15.81 13.84 -9.50
N SER A 38 -15.29 13.92 -10.72
CA SER A 38 -14.35 12.95 -11.26
C SER A 38 -12.91 13.26 -10.87
N LYS A 39 -12.12 12.23 -10.58
CA LYS A 39 -10.68 12.37 -10.33
C LYS A 39 -9.98 12.93 -11.58
N HIS A 40 -8.85 13.60 -11.36
CA HIS A 40 -7.94 13.96 -12.45
C HIS A 40 -6.78 12.96 -12.55
N THR A 41 -6.51 12.49 -13.77
CA THR A 41 -5.46 11.52 -14.04
C THR A 41 -4.37 12.17 -14.89
N VAL A 42 -3.20 12.41 -14.30
CA VAL A 42 -2.02 12.87 -15.05
C VAL A 42 -1.55 11.75 -15.97
N MET A 43 -1.58 11.99 -17.28
CA MET A 43 -1.01 11.12 -18.30
C MET A 43 0.40 11.60 -18.67
N ASN A 44 1.20 10.71 -19.25
CA ASN A 44 2.61 10.92 -19.58
C ASN A 44 3.42 11.49 -18.40
N LEU A 45 3.84 10.60 -17.48
CA LEU A 45 4.52 11.05 -16.28
C LEU A 45 5.82 11.82 -16.56
N ASP A 46 6.51 11.56 -17.68
CA ASP A 46 7.76 12.23 -18.05
C ASP A 46 7.58 13.71 -18.39
N GLU A 47 6.41 14.12 -18.89
CA GLU A 47 6.08 15.53 -19.13
C GLU A 47 5.84 16.30 -17.83
N TRP A 48 5.52 15.60 -16.73
CA TRP A 48 5.18 16.24 -15.47
C TRP A 48 6.42 16.44 -14.59
N PRO A 49 6.68 17.66 -14.08
CA PRO A 49 7.84 17.94 -13.26
C PRO A 49 7.83 17.10 -11.98
N PHE A 50 8.97 16.46 -11.69
CA PHE A 50 9.25 15.82 -10.42
C PHE A 50 10.11 16.75 -9.54
N PRO A 51 9.96 16.75 -8.20
CA PRO A 51 10.83 17.53 -7.32
C PRO A 51 12.30 17.08 -7.42
N LYS A 52 13.10 17.80 -8.22
CA LYS A 52 14.53 17.51 -8.45
C LYS A 52 15.46 18.07 -7.37
N LYS A 53 14.96 18.94 -6.47
CA LYS A 53 15.72 19.58 -5.38
C LYS A 53 14.89 19.57 -4.09
N PRO A 54 14.60 18.38 -3.52
CA PRO A 54 13.84 18.30 -2.28
C PRO A 54 14.62 18.93 -1.12
N LEU A 55 13.90 19.45 -0.12
CA LEU A 55 14.51 19.97 1.09
C LEU A 55 15.14 18.83 1.88
N VAL A 56 16.39 19.00 2.28
CA VAL A 56 17.10 18.06 3.16
C VAL A 56 16.80 18.46 4.62
N PRO A 57 16.16 17.59 5.41
CA PRO A 57 15.88 17.85 6.81
C PRO A 57 17.17 17.98 7.64
N LEU A 58 17.15 18.84 8.66
CA LEU A 58 18.25 18.97 9.65
C LEU A 58 18.19 17.91 10.76
N ALA A 59 17.15 17.07 10.77
CA ALA A 59 16.93 16.01 11.73
C ALA A 59 16.70 14.69 10.99
N GLU A 60 17.02 13.58 11.64
CA GLU A 60 16.78 12.24 11.12
C GLU A 60 15.29 12.07 10.80
N THR A 61 15.01 11.52 9.62
CA THR A 61 13.64 11.24 9.18
C THR A 61 13.40 9.75 9.04
N VAL A 62 12.13 9.36 9.02
CA VAL A 62 11.73 7.93 8.91
C VAL A 62 12.33 7.26 7.65
N HIS A 63 12.57 8.03 6.59
CA HIS A 63 13.20 7.56 5.36
C HIS A 63 14.29 8.52 4.89
N GLU A 64 15.55 8.23 5.25
CA GLU A 64 16.72 9.02 4.85
C GLU A 64 17.24 8.64 3.46
N ARG A 65 16.43 8.84 2.43
CA ARG A 65 16.77 8.47 1.04
C ARG A 65 16.11 9.37 0.00
N MET A 66 16.74 9.49 -1.16
CA MET A 66 16.16 10.12 -2.33
C MET A 66 15.02 9.25 -2.86
N SER A 67 13.78 9.72 -2.71
CA SER A 67 12.59 9.02 -3.16
C SER A 67 12.27 9.39 -4.60
N VAL A 68 12.29 8.42 -5.52
CA VAL A 68 12.04 8.62 -6.95
C VAL A 68 10.84 7.81 -7.40
N GLU A 69 9.75 8.46 -7.81
CA GLU A 69 8.56 7.79 -8.33
C GLU A 69 8.85 7.23 -9.72
N ILE A 70 8.93 5.90 -9.87
CA ILE A 70 9.22 5.26 -11.17
C ILE A 70 7.96 4.97 -11.99
N PHE A 71 6.81 4.80 -11.34
CA PHE A 71 5.51 4.69 -12.00
C PHE A 71 4.35 4.96 -11.03
N ARG A 72 3.17 5.25 -11.57
CA ARG A 72 1.92 5.49 -10.82
C ARG A 72 0.79 4.59 -11.32
N GLY A 73 -0.04 4.11 -10.42
CA GLY A 73 -1.12 3.17 -10.75
C GLY A 73 -0.74 1.72 -10.42
N CYS A 74 -1.74 0.87 -10.23
CA CYS A 74 -1.57 -0.57 -10.12
C CYS A 74 -2.84 -1.26 -10.64
N THR A 75 -2.69 -2.35 -11.39
CA THR A 75 -3.80 -3.05 -12.07
C THR A 75 -3.94 -4.49 -11.59
N ARG A 76 -3.13 -4.91 -10.61
CA ARG A 76 -3.10 -6.25 -9.99
C ARG A 76 -4.42 -6.68 -9.34
N GLY A 77 -5.38 -5.77 -9.15
CA GLY A 77 -6.73 -6.16 -8.72
C GLY A 77 -6.90 -6.55 -7.25
N CYS A 78 -5.94 -6.30 -6.35
CA CYS A 78 -6.11 -6.60 -4.92
C CYS A 78 -7.38 -5.93 -4.35
N ARG A 79 -8.36 -6.72 -3.89
CA ARG A 79 -9.73 -6.27 -3.56
C ARG A 79 -9.85 -5.37 -2.32
N PHE A 80 -8.80 -5.34 -1.50
CA PHE A 80 -8.69 -4.46 -0.33
C PHE A 80 -7.94 -3.15 -0.62
N CYS A 81 -7.20 -3.08 -1.73
CA CYS A 81 -6.21 -2.03 -1.95
C CYS A 81 -6.82 -0.82 -2.63
N GLN A 82 -7.19 0.19 -1.85
CA GLN A 82 -7.72 1.45 -2.37
C GLN A 82 -6.78 2.10 -3.39
N ALA A 83 -5.47 2.16 -3.09
CA ALA A 83 -4.49 2.74 -3.99
C ALA A 83 -4.49 2.03 -5.35
N GLY A 84 -4.55 0.69 -5.37
CA GLY A 84 -4.63 -0.10 -6.60
C GLY A 84 -5.94 0.04 -7.38
N MET A 85 -6.97 0.63 -6.77
CA MET A 85 -8.25 0.91 -7.41
C MET A 85 -8.26 2.35 -7.93
N ILE A 86 -8.10 3.34 -7.05
CA ILE A 86 -8.30 4.75 -7.40
C ILE A 86 -7.19 5.34 -8.26
N THR A 87 -5.99 4.74 -8.30
CA THR A 87 -4.85 5.29 -9.06
C THR A 87 -4.70 4.70 -10.47
N ARG A 88 -5.60 3.81 -10.91
CA ARG A 88 -5.64 3.29 -12.29
C ARG A 88 -5.82 4.42 -13.32
N PRO A 89 -5.28 4.27 -14.55
CA PRO A 89 -4.46 3.15 -15.02
C PRO A 89 -2.98 3.26 -14.62
N VAL A 90 -2.20 2.22 -14.95
CA VAL A 90 -0.73 2.20 -14.76
C VAL A 90 -0.05 3.11 -15.78
N ARG A 91 0.85 3.95 -15.31
CA ARG A 91 1.69 4.84 -16.11
C ARG A 91 3.12 4.80 -15.58
N GLU A 92 4.06 4.36 -16.41
CA GLU A 92 5.49 4.29 -16.13
C GLU A 92 6.20 5.56 -16.59
N ARG A 93 7.32 5.87 -15.93
CA ARG A 93 8.29 6.85 -16.42
C ARG A 93 9.33 6.14 -17.27
N SER A 94 9.89 6.83 -18.25
CA SER A 94 11.01 6.28 -19.02
C SER A 94 12.26 6.09 -18.16
N ILE A 95 13.10 5.13 -18.56
CA ILE A 95 14.42 4.91 -17.97
C ILE A 95 15.29 6.17 -17.94
N THR A 96 15.18 7.03 -18.96
CA THR A 96 15.90 8.31 -19.04
C THR A 96 15.35 9.32 -18.05
N GLY A 97 14.02 9.47 -17.97
CA GLY A 97 13.35 10.29 -16.96
C GLY A 97 13.74 9.88 -15.53
N ILE A 98 13.76 8.57 -15.25
CA ILE A 98 14.20 8.03 -13.97
C ILE A 98 15.64 8.43 -13.65
N GLY A 99 16.59 8.17 -14.54
CA GLY A 99 17.99 8.48 -14.24
C GLY A 99 18.31 9.98 -14.20
N GLU A 100 17.56 10.83 -14.89
CA GLU A 100 17.66 12.29 -14.72
C GLU A 100 17.20 12.75 -13.33
N MET A 101 16.09 12.20 -12.83
CA MET A 101 15.58 12.50 -11.49
C MET A 101 16.56 12.04 -10.41
N VAL A 102 17.13 10.84 -10.56
CA VAL A 102 18.13 10.30 -9.62
C VAL A 102 19.37 11.19 -9.61
N LYS A 103 19.93 11.50 -10.79
CA LYS A 103 21.11 12.37 -10.92
C LYS A 103 20.88 13.72 -10.23
N ALA A 104 19.81 14.43 -10.62
CA ALA A 104 19.55 15.76 -10.12
C ALA A 104 19.25 15.78 -8.61
N GLY A 105 18.53 14.76 -8.11
CA GLY A 105 18.23 14.60 -6.70
C GLY A 105 19.48 14.41 -5.86
N LEU A 106 20.33 13.44 -6.23
CA LEU A 106 21.58 13.16 -5.50
C LEU A 106 22.53 14.35 -5.49
N GLU A 107 22.70 15.04 -6.62
CA GLU A 107 23.53 16.26 -6.72
C GLU A 107 23.00 17.40 -5.83
N ALA A 108 21.67 17.48 -5.62
CA ALA A 108 21.05 18.53 -4.83
C ALA A 108 21.01 18.22 -3.33
N THR A 109 20.96 16.95 -2.94
CA THR A 109 20.71 16.54 -1.54
C THR A 109 21.89 15.89 -0.85
N GLY A 110 22.82 15.27 -1.59
CA GLY A 110 23.89 14.45 -1.02
C GLY A 110 23.40 13.15 -0.36
N TYR A 111 22.19 12.68 -0.66
CA TYR A 111 21.73 11.38 -0.17
C TYR A 111 22.60 10.25 -0.73
N GLU A 112 22.80 9.21 0.08
CA GLU A 112 23.55 8.00 -0.31
C GLU A 112 22.64 6.81 -0.62
N GLU A 113 21.31 6.98 -0.57
CA GLU A 113 20.35 5.94 -0.94
C GLU A 113 19.27 6.49 -1.86
N VAL A 114 18.91 5.73 -2.89
CA VAL A 114 17.79 6.01 -3.81
C VAL A 114 16.72 4.94 -3.65
N GLY A 115 15.53 5.36 -3.22
CA GLY A 115 14.34 4.52 -3.20
C GLY A 115 13.54 4.64 -4.49
N LEU A 116 13.43 3.58 -5.28
CA LEU A 116 12.59 3.53 -6.48
C LEU A 116 11.15 3.20 -6.09
N LEU A 117 10.33 4.24 -5.97
CA LEU A 117 8.99 4.17 -5.39
C LEU A 117 7.90 3.97 -6.45
N SER A 118 6.97 3.08 -6.15
CA SER A 118 5.67 2.94 -6.81
C SER A 118 4.75 2.06 -5.95
N LEU A 119 3.56 1.73 -6.44
CA LEU A 119 2.69 0.76 -5.77
C LEU A 119 3.17 -0.71 -5.89
N SER A 120 4.04 -1.02 -6.87
CA SER A 120 4.62 -2.37 -7.05
C SER A 120 5.90 -2.31 -7.88
N SER A 121 7.01 -1.79 -7.33
CA SER A 121 8.16 -1.33 -8.14
C SER A 121 8.79 -2.39 -9.05
N ALA A 122 8.75 -3.65 -8.65
CA ALA A 122 9.23 -4.76 -9.47
C ALA A 122 8.34 -5.07 -10.69
N ASP A 123 7.12 -4.52 -10.77
CA ASP A 123 6.23 -4.65 -11.92
C ASP A 123 6.54 -3.63 -13.04
N HIS A 124 7.51 -2.74 -12.85
CA HIS A 124 7.92 -1.80 -13.90
C HIS A 124 8.52 -2.59 -15.08
N SER A 125 8.05 -2.34 -16.29
CA SER A 125 8.44 -3.10 -17.50
C SER A 125 9.95 -3.16 -17.75
N GLU A 126 10.68 -2.10 -17.38
CA GLU A 126 12.14 -1.97 -17.51
C GLU A 126 12.88 -2.00 -16.16
N ILE A 127 12.33 -2.64 -15.10
CA ILE A 127 12.94 -2.56 -13.75
C ILE A 127 14.36 -3.12 -13.69
N ALA A 128 14.63 -4.20 -14.43
CA ALA A 128 15.94 -4.84 -14.43
C ALA A 128 16.99 -3.94 -15.08
N GLU A 129 16.63 -3.33 -16.22
CA GLU A 129 17.45 -2.34 -16.91
C GLU A 129 17.66 -1.09 -16.07
N VAL A 130 16.61 -0.54 -15.44
CA VAL A 130 16.72 0.63 -14.55
C VAL A 130 17.67 0.34 -13.38
N ALA A 131 17.52 -0.80 -12.71
CA ALA A 131 18.35 -1.16 -11.57
C ALA A 131 19.81 -1.35 -11.99
N LYS A 132 20.06 -2.07 -13.09
CA LYS A 132 21.39 -2.31 -13.62
C LYS A 132 22.08 -1.02 -14.08
N ASP A 133 21.42 -0.22 -14.91
CA ASP A 133 22.02 1.01 -15.45
C ASP A 133 22.33 2.02 -14.33
N LEU A 134 21.49 2.10 -13.28
CA LEU A 134 21.78 2.90 -12.10
C LEU A 134 22.92 2.31 -11.27
N ALA A 135 22.96 0.99 -11.08
CA ALA A 135 24.04 0.32 -10.36
C ALA A 135 25.40 0.51 -11.06
N ASP A 136 25.45 0.36 -12.38
CA ASP A 136 26.64 0.60 -13.22
C ASP A 136 27.08 2.08 -13.15
N ARG A 137 26.12 3.02 -13.21
CA ARG A 137 26.40 4.46 -13.17
C ARG A 137 27.05 4.93 -11.86
N TYR A 138 26.60 4.35 -10.75
CA TYR A 138 27.04 4.73 -9.41
C TYR A 138 28.04 3.75 -8.79
N GLU A 139 28.57 2.83 -9.60
CA GLU A 139 29.63 1.90 -9.18
C GLU A 139 30.83 2.68 -8.62
N GLY A 140 31.36 2.21 -7.49
CA GLY A 140 32.48 2.88 -6.79
C GLY A 140 32.07 4.07 -5.90
N THR A 141 30.80 4.48 -5.90
CA THR A 141 30.25 5.45 -4.94
C THR A 141 29.62 4.76 -3.73
N GLN A 142 29.15 5.52 -2.73
CA GLN A 142 28.35 5.00 -1.61
C GLN A 142 26.85 4.97 -1.91
N THR A 143 26.43 5.18 -3.17
CA THR A 143 25.01 5.30 -3.53
C THR A 143 24.33 3.93 -3.62
N GLY A 144 23.52 3.58 -2.64
CA GLY A 144 22.68 2.37 -2.63
C GLY A 144 21.35 2.55 -3.36
N LEU A 145 20.79 1.46 -3.87
CA LEU A 145 19.43 1.42 -4.43
C LEU A 145 18.51 0.59 -3.53
N SER A 146 17.25 0.98 -3.43
CA SER A 146 16.25 0.20 -2.71
C SER A 146 14.88 0.23 -3.38
N LEU A 147 14.13 -0.85 -3.20
CA LEU A 147 12.71 -0.92 -3.52
C LEU A 147 11.90 -0.93 -2.20
N PRO A 148 10.74 -0.26 -2.17
CA PRO A 148 9.72 -0.55 -1.16
C PRO A 148 9.31 -2.03 -1.17
N SER A 149 8.60 -2.46 -0.13
CA SER A 149 8.07 -3.83 0.00
C SER A 149 7.54 -4.36 -1.34
N THR A 150 8.08 -5.49 -1.77
CA THR A 150 7.91 -5.98 -3.15
C THR A 150 7.00 -7.21 -3.16
N ARG A 151 6.21 -7.35 -4.23
CA ARG A 151 5.49 -8.59 -4.50
C ARG A 151 6.46 -9.76 -4.75
N VAL A 152 6.05 -10.96 -4.35
CA VAL A 152 6.88 -12.18 -4.39
C VAL A 152 7.18 -12.64 -5.83
N ASP A 153 6.22 -12.48 -6.73
CA ASP A 153 6.26 -12.98 -8.11
C ASP A 153 7.06 -12.10 -9.07
N ALA A 154 7.13 -10.80 -8.79
CA ALA A 154 7.88 -9.85 -9.62
C ALA A 154 9.36 -9.71 -9.21
N PHE A 155 9.74 -10.21 -8.04
CA PHE A 155 11.09 -10.07 -7.49
C PHE A 155 11.97 -11.28 -7.89
N ASN A 156 13.11 -11.01 -8.53
CA ASN A 156 14.12 -12.03 -8.81
C ASN A 156 15.48 -11.67 -8.17
N VAL A 157 16.37 -12.66 -8.11
CA VAL A 157 17.69 -12.54 -7.46
C VAL A 157 18.60 -11.55 -8.18
N ASP A 158 18.51 -11.49 -9.51
CA ASP A 158 19.34 -10.59 -10.30
C ASP A 158 19.04 -9.13 -9.93
N LEU A 159 17.75 -8.77 -9.86
CA LEU A 159 17.30 -7.48 -9.37
C LEU A 159 17.77 -7.22 -7.93
N ALA A 160 17.69 -8.22 -7.04
CA ALA A 160 18.18 -8.09 -5.67
C ALA A 160 19.69 -7.80 -5.59
N ASN A 161 20.46 -8.45 -6.46
CA ASN A 161 21.91 -8.25 -6.56
C ASN A 161 22.24 -6.87 -7.11
N GLU A 162 21.52 -6.37 -8.12
CA GLU A 162 21.69 -5.01 -8.63
C GLU A 162 21.41 -3.96 -7.55
N LEU A 163 20.31 -4.11 -6.82
CA LEU A 163 19.93 -3.16 -5.76
C LEU A 163 20.98 -3.08 -4.64
N THR A 164 21.65 -4.19 -4.35
CA THR A 164 22.62 -4.29 -3.25
C THR A 164 24.07 -4.13 -3.70
N ARG A 165 24.33 -3.94 -5.00
CA ARG A 165 25.69 -3.88 -5.58
C ARG A 165 26.55 -2.78 -4.94
N ASN A 166 25.97 -1.60 -4.75
CA ASN A 166 26.67 -0.41 -4.24
C ASN A 166 26.27 -0.07 -2.78
N GLY A 167 25.50 -0.93 -2.12
CA GLY A 167 24.89 -0.64 -0.82
C GLY A 167 24.91 -1.83 0.14
N ARG A 168 24.24 -1.68 1.29
CA ARG A 168 24.10 -2.77 2.27
C ARG A 168 22.90 -3.65 1.91
N ARG A 169 23.04 -4.97 2.10
CA ARG A 169 21.90 -5.89 2.05
C ARG A 169 20.96 -5.62 3.23
N SER A 170 19.88 -4.89 2.97
CA SER A 170 18.78 -4.70 3.91
C SER A 170 17.86 -5.93 3.91
N GLY A 171 17.01 -6.05 4.94
CA GLY A 171 16.03 -7.14 5.00
C GLY A 171 14.99 -7.01 3.88
N LEU A 172 14.65 -8.13 3.23
CA LEU A 172 13.61 -8.14 2.19
C LEU A 172 12.23 -8.22 2.81
N THR A 173 11.28 -7.48 2.25
CA THR A 173 9.90 -7.47 2.71
C THR A 173 8.96 -7.92 1.61
N PHE A 174 8.23 -9.00 1.88
CA PHE A 174 7.24 -9.58 0.99
C PHE A 174 5.85 -9.45 1.61
N ALA A 175 4.85 -9.21 0.77
CA ALA A 175 3.46 -9.10 1.18
C ALA A 175 2.65 -10.24 0.53
N PRO A 176 2.46 -11.37 1.24
CA PRO A 176 1.46 -12.38 0.89
C PRO A 176 0.04 -11.99 1.30
N GLU A 177 -0.10 -11.14 2.33
CA GLU A 177 -1.32 -10.56 2.91
C GLU A 177 -2.36 -11.55 3.48
N GLY A 178 -2.51 -12.73 2.89
CA GLY A 178 -3.39 -13.81 3.34
C GLY A 178 -2.60 -15.01 3.86
N GLY A 179 -3.05 -15.60 4.97
CA GLY A 179 -2.44 -16.79 5.57
C GLY A 179 -2.58 -18.05 4.73
N SER A 180 -3.80 -18.32 4.26
CA SER A 180 -4.13 -19.46 3.40
C SER A 180 -4.18 -19.10 1.92
N GLU A 181 -4.05 -20.09 1.03
CA GLU A 181 -4.27 -19.87 -0.41
C GLU A 181 -5.72 -19.46 -0.69
N ARG A 182 -6.68 -20.01 0.07
CA ARG A 182 -8.09 -19.64 -0.03
C ARG A 182 -8.28 -18.14 0.20
N ILE A 183 -7.75 -17.58 1.29
CA ILE A 183 -7.93 -16.16 1.58
C ILE A 183 -7.12 -15.28 0.63
N ARG A 184 -5.96 -15.75 0.14
CA ARG A 184 -5.21 -15.08 -0.94
C ARG A 184 -6.05 -14.95 -2.22
N LYS A 185 -6.81 -15.98 -2.61
CA LYS A 185 -7.75 -15.90 -3.74
C LYS A 185 -8.90 -14.91 -3.49
N VAL A 186 -9.49 -14.94 -2.29
CA VAL A 186 -10.56 -14.00 -1.90
C VAL A 186 -10.08 -12.55 -2.08
N ILE A 187 -8.88 -12.21 -1.61
CA ILE A 187 -8.35 -10.85 -1.73
C ILE A 187 -7.75 -10.52 -3.12
N ASN A 188 -7.83 -11.45 -4.07
CA ASN A 188 -7.21 -11.41 -5.38
C ASN A 188 -5.70 -11.17 -5.35
N LYS A 189 -5.00 -11.94 -4.51
CA LYS A 189 -3.54 -11.97 -4.44
C LYS A 189 -3.01 -13.26 -5.07
N MET A 190 -2.64 -13.17 -6.35
CA MET A 190 -2.03 -14.26 -7.12
C MET A 190 -0.59 -14.55 -6.65
N VAL A 191 -0.43 -15.13 -5.45
CA VAL A 191 0.86 -15.63 -4.93
C VAL A 191 0.58 -16.97 -4.25
N THR A 192 1.14 -18.05 -4.80
CA THR A 192 1.03 -19.37 -4.18
C THR A 192 1.96 -19.48 -2.98
N GLU A 193 1.70 -20.44 -2.09
CA GLU A 193 2.61 -20.67 -0.97
C GLU A 193 3.99 -21.15 -1.45
N GLU A 194 4.02 -21.95 -2.53
CA GLU A 194 5.25 -22.46 -3.12
C GLU A 194 6.09 -21.32 -3.71
N ASP A 195 5.49 -20.37 -4.42
CA ASP A 195 6.21 -19.21 -4.95
C ASP A 195 6.82 -18.37 -3.82
N LEU A 196 6.06 -18.16 -2.74
CA LEU A 196 6.56 -17.45 -1.55
C LEU A 196 7.77 -18.16 -0.93
N ILE A 197 7.66 -19.47 -0.70
CA ILE A 197 8.75 -20.25 -0.13
C ILE A 197 9.96 -20.20 -1.07
N ARG A 198 9.77 -20.44 -2.38
CA ARG A 198 10.85 -20.43 -3.37
C ARG A 198 11.58 -19.08 -3.43
N THR A 199 10.86 -17.97 -3.48
CA THR A 199 11.48 -16.63 -3.53
C THR A 199 12.27 -16.34 -2.24
N VAL A 200 11.70 -16.66 -1.08
CA VAL A 200 12.35 -16.42 0.21
C VAL A 200 13.56 -17.32 0.44
N THR A 201 13.49 -18.61 0.08
CA THR A 201 14.62 -19.54 0.20
C THR A 201 15.77 -19.13 -0.70
N THR A 202 15.45 -18.66 -1.91
CA THR A 202 16.45 -18.15 -2.85
C THR A 202 17.14 -16.91 -2.29
N ALA A 203 16.41 -16.00 -1.63
CA ALA A 203 17.04 -14.87 -0.94
C ALA A 203 18.00 -15.31 0.17
N TYR A 204 17.62 -16.29 1.01
CA TYR A 204 18.52 -16.82 2.04
C TYR A 204 19.77 -17.49 1.46
N ALA A 205 19.63 -18.25 0.37
CA ALA A 205 20.76 -18.87 -0.33
C ALA A 205 21.76 -17.83 -0.88
N ASN A 206 21.28 -16.63 -1.22
CA ASN A 206 22.11 -15.51 -1.69
C ASN A 206 22.61 -14.60 -0.54
N GLY A 207 22.49 -15.05 0.71
CA GLY A 207 23.16 -14.42 1.85
C GLY A 207 22.35 -13.35 2.59
N TRP A 208 21.07 -13.17 2.27
CA TRP A 208 20.17 -12.44 3.17
C TRP A 208 19.99 -13.21 4.47
N ARG A 209 19.86 -12.50 5.60
CA ARG A 209 19.65 -13.12 6.92
C ARG A 209 18.27 -12.88 7.51
N GLN A 210 17.54 -11.90 6.98
CA GLN A 210 16.25 -11.51 7.49
C GLN A 210 15.27 -11.23 6.36
N VAL A 211 14.08 -11.80 6.48
CA VAL A 211 12.92 -11.43 5.67
C VAL A 211 11.77 -10.98 6.58
N LYS A 212 10.89 -10.15 6.04
CA LYS A 212 9.66 -9.70 6.68
C LYS A 212 8.48 -10.08 5.80
N LEU A 213 7.45 -10.66 6.40
CA LEU A 213 6.21 -11.05 5.72
C LEU A 213 5.05 -10.22 6.27
N TYR A 214 4.36 -9.49 5.40
CA TYR A 214 3.16 -8.73 5.74
C TYR A 214 1.89 -9.55 5.53
N PHE A 215 1.08 -9.64 6.60
CA PHE A 215 -0.22 -10.28 6.60
C PHE A 215 -1.29 -9.30 7.09
N MET A 216 -2.55 -9.64 6.83
CA MET A 216 -3.72 -8.98 7.42
C MET A 216 -4.48 -9.98 8.30
N CYS A 217 -5.30 -9.46 9.20
CA CYS A 217 -6.25 -10.21 10.01
C CYS A 217 -7.63 -9.53 9.94
N GLY A 218 -8.69 -10.33 9.88
CA GLY A 218 -10.06 -9.84 9.72
C GLY A 218 -10.49 -9.65 8.26
N LEU A 219 -9.86 -10.37 7.33
CA LEU A 219 -10.25 -10.31 5.91
C LEU A 219 -11.66 -10.88 5.69
N PRO A 220 -12.41 -10.42 4.67
CA PRO A 220 -13.74 -10.97 4.39
C PRO A 220 -13.68 -12.49 4.19
N THR A 221 -14.62 -13.21 4.79
CA THR A 221 -14.69 -14.69 4.83
C THR A 221 -13.57 -15.40 5.60
N GLU A 222 -12.61 -14.69 6.22
CA GLU A 222 -11.46 -15.30 6.93
C GLU A 222 -11.88 -16.04 8.20
N THR A 223 -11.42 -17.29 8.35
CA THR A 223 -11.62 -18.09 9.55
C THR A 223 -10.37 -18.10 10.44
N ASP A 224 -10.51 -18.62 11.66
CA ASP A 224 -9.37 -18.77 12.57
C ASP A 224 -8.30 -19.71 11.98
N GLU A 225 -8.71 -20.75 11.24
CA GLU A 225 -7.79 -21.67 10.56
C GLU A 225 -6.95 -20.97 9.49
N ASP A 226 -7.51 -20.02 8.74
CA ASP A 226 -6.75 -19.24 7.76
C ASP A 226 -5.70 -18.36 8.43
N VAL A 227 -6.03 -17.74 9.57
CA VAL A 227 -5.09 -16.94 10.35
C VAL A 227 -3.97 -17.81 10.89
N LEU A 228 -4.29 -19.01 11.40
CA LEU A 228 -3.28 -19.93 11.95
C LEU A 228 -2.33 -20.47 10.88
N GLN A 229 -2.74 -20.56 9.61
CA GLN A 229 -1.83 -20.94 8.52
C GLN A 229 -0.66 -19.97 8.35
N ILE A 230 -0.75 -18.72 8.81
CA ILE A 230 0.39 -17.79 8.85
C ILE A 230 1.56 -18.38 9.65
N ALA A 231 1.28 -19.06 10.76
CA ALA A 231 2.32 -19.71 11.56
C ALA A 231 2.99 -20.84 10.78
N GLU A 232 2.22 -21.62 10.02
CA GLU A 232 2.75 -22.73 9.22
C GLU A 232 3.60 -22.24 8.05
N VAL A 233 3.15 -21.21 7.33
CA VAL A 233 3.93 -20.55 6.27
C VAL A 233 5.27 -20.04 6.84
N ALA A 234 5.26 -19.36 7.98
CA ALA A 234 6.47 -18.83 8.61
C ALA A 234 7.43 -19.95 9.05
N LYS A 235 6.91 -21.09 9.55
CA LYS A 235 7.73 -22.27 9.89
C LYS A 235 8.38 -22.85 8.64
N ARG A 236 7.62 -23.07 7.57
CA ARG A 236 8.12 -23.60 6.28
C ARG A 236 9.20 -22.69 5.68
N VAL A 237 9.01 -21.37 5.76
CA VAL A 237 10.02 -20.39 5.35
C VAL A 237 11.33 -20.54 6.11
N ILE A 238 11.29 -20.70 7.44
CA ILE A 238 12.50 -20.91 8.25
C ILE A 238 13.14 -22.27 7.95
N GLU A 239 12.34 -23.33 7.83
CA GLU A 239 12.82 -24.67 7.54
C GLU A 239 13.56 -24.72 6.20
N ALA A 240 12.89 -24.31 5.12
CA ALA A 240 13.47 -24.31 3.78
C ALA A 240 14.63 -23.31 3.67
N GLY A 241 14.55 -22.17 4.35
CA GLY A 241 15.64 -21.19 4.39
C GLY A 241 16.92 -21.73 5.06
N ARG A 242 16.78 -22.50 6.14
CA ARG A 242 17.92 -23.15 6.83
C ARG A 242 18.55 -24.23 5.97
N GLU A 243 17.74 -25.00 5.26
CA GLU A 243 18.21 -26.01 4.30
C GLU A 243 18.99 -25.37 3.15
N ALA A 244 18.39 -24.37 2.49
CA ALA A 244 19.00 -23.72 1.32
C ALA A 244 20.27 -22.92 1.64
N SER A 245 20.32 -22.26 2.81
CA SER A 245 21.48 -21.46 3.20
C SER A 245 22.55 -22.24 3.97
N GLY A 246 22.23 -23.43 4.49
CA GLY A 246 23.06 -24.15 5.46
C GLY A 246 23.26 -23.43 6.80
N MET A 247 22.59 -22.30 7.03
CA MET A 247 22.75 -21.46 8.22
C MET A 247 21.55 -21.61 9.17
N LYS A 248 21.84 -21.68 10.48
CA LYS A 248 20.79 -21.67 11.52
C LYS A 248 20.36 -20.26 11.92
N ASP A 249 21.21 -19.26 11.69
CA ASP A 249 20.99 -17.85 12.08
C ASP A 249 20.30 -17.05 10.96
N ILE A 250 19.04 -17.43 10.67
CA ILE A 250 18.15 -16.68 9.80
C ILE A 250 16.85 -16.32 10.54
N ARG A 251 16.21 -15.23 10.11
CA ARG A 251 15.00 -14.68 10.76
C ARG A 251 13.89 -14.36 9.77
N CYS A 252 12.67 -14.76 10.13
CA CYS A 252 11.44 -14.37 9.45
C CYS A 252 10.62 -13.50 10.41
N THR A 253 10.29 -12.27 10.03
CA THR A 253 9.40 -11.42 10.83
C THR A 253 8.02 -11.41 10.23
N VAL A 254 7.05 -12.02 10.91
CA VAL A 254 5.63 -11.87 10.60
C VAL A 254 5.17 -10.53 11.15
N SER A 255 4.60 -9.69 10.29
CA SER A 255 4.05 -8.40 10.64
C SER A 255 2.60 -8.34 10.17
N ILE A 256 1.67 -8.12 11.10
CA ILE A 256 0.23 -8.25 10.83
C ILE A 256 -0.56 -7.03 11.28
N GLY A 257 -1.46 -6.55 10.42
CA GLY A 257 -2.40 -5.47 10.72
C GLY A 257 -3.85 -5.93 10.60
N GLY A 258 -4.76 -5.27 11.31
CA GLY A 258 -6.20 -5.48 11.12
C GLY A 258 -6.64 -4.96 9.75
N PHE A 259 -7.50 -5.70 9.06
CA PHE A 259 -8.11 -5.26 7.83
C PHE A 259 -9.16 -4.16 8.10
N VAL A 260 -9.06 -3.07 7.36
CA VAL A 260 -10.01 -1.95 7.40
C VAL A 260 -10.60 -1.76 5.99
N PRO A 261 -11.92 -1.95 5.80
CA PRO A 261 -12.57 -1.67 4.53
C PRO A 261 -12.33 -0.24 4.05
N LYS A 262 -11.95 -0.10 2.77
CA LYS A 262 -11.63 1.20 2.17
C LYS A 262 -12.66 1.60 1.10
N PRO A 263 -13.01 2.90 1.00
CA PRO A 263 -13.80 3.44 -0.09
C PRO A 263 -13.23 3.09 -1.47
N HIS A 264 -14.11 2.92 -2.46
CA HIS A 264 -13.73 2.61 -3.85
C HIS A 264 -12.92 1.32 -3.99
N THR A 265 -13.23 0.32 -3.17
CA THR A 265 -12.69 -1.04 -3.30
C THR A 265 -13.84 -2.04 -3.38
N PRO A 266 -13.64 -3.22 -3.97
CA PRO A 266 -14.61 -4.30 -3.89
C PRO A 266 -15.02 -4.60 -2.44
N PHE A 267 -14.12 -4.48 -1.46
CA PHE A 267 -14.47 -4.70 -0.06
C PHE A 267 -15.13 -3.51 0.65
N GLN A 268 -15.53 -2.45 -0.04
CA GLN A 268 -16.15 -1.28 0.60
C GLN A 268 -17.49 -1.60 1.31
N TRP A 269 -18.15 -2.68 0.90
CA TRP A 269 -19.40 -3.18 1.52
C TRP A 269 -19.18 -4.12 2.70
N ALA A 270 -18.02 -4.76 2.81
CA ALA A 270 -17.74 -5.74 3.83
C ALA A 270 -17.82 -5.14 5.25
N ALA A 271 -18.25 -5.93 6.23
CA ALA A 271 -18.08 -5.60 7.63
C ALA A 271 -16.58 -5.57 8.00
N GLN A 272 -16.20 -4.68 8.91
CA GLN A 272 -14.91 -4.77 9.58
C GLN A 272 -15.01 -5.75 10.75
N LEU A 273 -13.99 -6.57 11.00
CA LEU A 273 -13.93 -7.40 12.20
C LEU A 273 -13.78 -6.50 13.44
N ASP A 274 -14.52 -6.80 14.51
CA ASP A 274 -14.41 -6.07 15.77
C ASP A 274 -13.01 -6.23 16.41
N HIS A 275 -12.68 -5.32 17.33
CA HIS A 275 -11.33 -5.30 17.89
C HIS A 275 -11.06 -6.49 18.82
N GLU A 276 -12.06 -6.97 19.56
CA GLU A 276 -11.93 -8.13 20.45
C GLU A 276 -11.65 -9.41 19.67
N ALA A 277 -12.38 -9.66 18.59
CA ALA A 277 -12.16 -10.80 17.71
C ALA A 277 -10.81 -10.69 16.98
N THR A 278 -10.42 -9.49 16.56
CA THR A 278 -9.08 -9.24 15.98
C THR A 278 -7.99 -9.61 16.98
N ASP A 279 -8.04 -9.05 18.20
CA ASP A 279 -7.05 -9.31 19.25
C ASP A 279 -7.01 -10.80 19.64
N ALA A 280 -8.18 -11.46 19.71
CA ALA A 280 -8.27 -12.89 19.99
C ALA A 280 -7.57 -13.74 18.92
N ARG A 281 -7.76 -13.43 17.63
CA ARG A 281 -7.08 -14.11 16.52
C ARG A 281 -5.56 -13.88 16.55
N LEU A 282 -5.13 -12.64 16.79
CA LEU A 282 -3.71 -12.28 16.92
C LEU A 282 -3.03 -13.00 18.09
N HIS A 283 -3.72 -13.13 19.23
CA HIS A 283 -3.23 -13.91 20.37
C HIS A 283 -3.10 -15.39 20.06
N LYS A 284 -4.11 -16.01 19.44
CA LYS A 284 -4.05 -17.41 18.98
C LYS A 284 -2.85 -17.65 18.05
N LEU A 285 -2.65 -16.76 17.07
CA LEU A 285 -1.52 -16.83 16.14
C LEU A 285 -0.17 -16.72 16.85
N ARG A 286 -0.02 -15.74 17.75
CA ARG A 286 1.20 -15.56 18.55
C ARG A 286 1.55 -16.82 19.32
N ASP A 287 0.55 -17.44 19.95
CA ASP A 287 0.75 -18.62 20.77
C ASP A 287 1.10 -19.84 19.90
N ALA A 288 0.49 -19.97 18.71
CA ALA A 288 0.84 -20.99 17.72
C ALA A 288 2.29 -20.87 17.19
N ILE A 289 2.76 -19.63 16.95
CA ILE A 289 4.16 -19.37 16.56
C ILE A 289 5.13 -19.77 17.68
N ARG A 290 4.77 -19.50 18.94
CA ARG A 290 5.63 -19.76 20.11
C ARG A 290 5.62 -21.22 20.57
N ALA A 291 4.60 -21.99 20.21
CA ALA A 291 4.45 -23.38 20.63
C ALA A 291 5.61 -24.27 20.16
N ASP A 292 6.14 -24.07 18.94
CA ASP A 292 7.30 -24.83 18.46
C ASP A 292 8.61 -24.07 18.69
N ARG A 293 9.35 -24.49 19.73
CA ARG A 293 10.64 -23.88 20.12
C ARG A 293 11.73 -24.01 19.05
N ARG A 294 11.59 -24.91 18.06
CA ARG A 294 12.54 -25.07 16.94
C ARG A 294 12.51 -23.87 15.98
N TYR A 295 11.35 -23.23 15.86
CA TYR A 295 11.09 -22.14 14.93
C TYR A 295 10.79 -20.81 15.62
N GLY A 296 10.11 -20.83 16.78
CA GLY A 296 9.62 -19.63 17.46
C GLY A 296 10.71 -18.60 17.82
N LYS A 297 11.98 -19.01 17.97
CA LYS A 297 13.11 -18.08 18.17
C LYS A 297 13.55 -17.36 16.89
N SER A 298 13.31 -17.97 15.73
CA SER A 298 13.64 -17.42 14.40
C SER A 298 12.47 -16.64 13.80
N ILE A 299 11.26 -16.76 14.36
CA ILE A 299 10.06 -16.07 13.90
C ILE A 299 9.77 -14.87 14.81
N GLY A 300 10.02 -13.66 14.31
CA GLY A 300 9.55 -12.43 14.95
C GLY A 300 8.07 -12.23 14.69
N PHE A 301 7.32 -11.75 15.69
CA PHE A 301 5.90 -11.42 15.56
C PHE A 301 5.68 -9.96 15.93
N ARG A 302 5.17 -9.16 14.98
CA ARG A 302 4.82 -7.74 15.13
C ARG A 302 3.36 -7.59 14.73
N TYR A 303 2.55 -6.93 15.55
CA TYR A 303 1.15 -6.70 15.24
C TYR A 303 0.70 -5.31 15.70
N HIS A 304 -0.39 -4.84 15.14
CA HIS A 304 -1.13 -3.68 15.62
C HIS A 304 -2.36 -4.14 16.39
N ASP A 305 -2.63 -3.49 17.53
CA ASP A 305 -3.82 -3.78 18.34
C ASP A 305 -5.10 -3.47 17.55
N GLY A 306 -6.20 -4.17 17.87
CA GLY A 306 -7.46 -4.03 17.14
C GLY A 306 -8.13 -2.65 17.30
N LYS A 307 -8.01 -2.02 18.48
CA LYS A 307 -8.69 -0.76 18.82
C LYS A 307 -8.34 0.41 17.88
N PRO A 308 -7.06 0.69 17.58
CA PRO A 308 -6.70 1.65 16.53
C PRO A 308 -7.41 1.38 15.19
N GLY A 309 -7.55 0.12 14.80
CA GLY A 309 -8.22 -0.29 13.56
C GLY A 309 -9.69 0.13 13.51
N ILE A 310 -10.41 0.12 14.63
CA ILE A 310 -11.81 0.58 14.68
C ILE A 310 -11.92 2.09 14.42
N ILE A 311 -10.99 2.88 14.97
CA ILE A 311 -10.96 4.34 14.71
C ILE A 311 -10.55 4.62 13.26
N GLU A 312 -9.60 3.86 12.71
CA GLU A 312 -9.28 3.92 11.28
C GLU A 312 -10.50 3.56 10.42
N GLY A 313 -11.29 2.56 10.85
CA GLY A 313 -12.56 2.20 10.23
C GLY A 313 -13.57 3.33 10.19
N LEU A 314 -13.76 4.01 11.33
CA LEU A 314 -14.64 5.19 11.44
C LEU A 314 -14.20 6.28 10.46
N LEU A 315 -12.92 6.60 10.42
CA LEU A 315 -12.36 7.67 9.56
C LEU A 315 -12.37 7.27 8.08
N SER A 316 -12.20 5.99 7.77
CA SER A 316 -12.21 5.44 6.42
C SER A 316 -13.60 5.38 5.82
N ARG A 317 -14.60 4.99 6.62
CA ARG A 317 -15.96 4.67 6.17
C ARG A 317 -17.00 5.74 6.53
N GLY A 318 -16.58 6.77 7.26
CA GLY A 318 -17.41 7.84 7.79
C GLY A 318 -18.05 8.72 6.72
N ASP A 319 -19.13 9.41 7.09
CA ASP A 319 -19.72 10.50 6.32
C ASP A 319 -19.52 11.86 7.01
N ARG A 320 -20.26 12.88 6.57
CA ARG A 320 -20.15 14.25 7.10
C ARG A 320 -20.30 14.33 8.63
N ARG A 321 -21.06 13.43 9.25
CA ARG A 321 -21.27 13.40 10.70
C ARG A 321 -19.99 13.07 11.47
N VAL A 322 -19.06 12.34 10.87
CA VAL A 322 -17.75 12.02 11.50
C VAL A 322 -16.88 13.27 11.66
N GLY A 323 -17.14 14.34 10.91
CA GLY A 323 -16.49 15.63 11.14
C GLY A 323 -16.71 16.18 12.56
N ALA A 324 -17.94 16.04 13.09
CA ALA A 324 -18.26 16.44 14.46
C ALA A 324 -17.55 15.57 15.50
N VAL A 325 -17.37 14.28 15.21
CA VAL A 325 -16.60 13.36 16.07
C VAL A 325 -15.14 13.80 16.15
N ILE A 326 -14.50 14.09 15.01
CA ILE A 326 -13.10 14.55 14.96
C ILE A 326 -12.94 15.86 15.75
N GLU A 327 -13.87 16.80 15.56
CA GLU A 327 -13.89 18.05 16.32
C GLU A 327 -14.04 17.79 17.83
N GLN A 328 -14.93 16.89 18.23
CA GLN A 328 -15.17 16.55 19.62
C GLN A 328 -13.94 15.92 20.28
N VAL A 329 -13.29 14.97 19.60
CA VAL A 329 -12.02 14.38 20.03
C VAL A 329 -10.96 15.46 20.27
N TRP A 330 -10.85 16.42 19.35
CA TRP A 330 -9.92 17.54 19.50
C TRP A 330 -10.32 18.46 20.68
N ARG A 331 -11.61 18.74 20.89
CA ARG A 331 -12.11 19.56 22.01
C ARG A 331 -11.84 18.90 23.36
N GLN A 332 -11.91 17.58 23.43
CA GLN A 332 -11.59 16.78 24.61
C GLN A 332 -10.07 16.63 24.86
N GLY A 333 -9.23 17.22 24.00
CA GLY A 333 -7.80 17.38 24.24
C GLY A 333 -6.89 16.34 23.58
N ALA A 334 -7.44 15.40 22.79
CA ALA A 334 -6.62 14.42 22.09
C ALA A 334 -5.69 15.10 21.06
N ARG A 335 -4.40 14.75 21.10
CA ARG A 335 -3.35 15.25 20.21
C ARG A 335 -2.36 14.12 19.97
N PHE A 336 -1.75 14.10 18.79
CA PHE A 336 -0.72 13.10 18.44
C PHE A 336 -1.19 11.63 18.50
N ASP A 337 -2.47 11.37 18.21
CA ASP A 337 -3.06 10.01 18.23
C ASP A 337 -2.41 9.01 17.25
N GLY A 338 -1.54 9.47 16.34
CA GLY A 338 -0.71 8.59 15.53
C GLY A 338 0.41 7.89 16.30
N TRP A 339 0.70 8.31 17.53
CA TRP A 339 1.67 7.68 18.43
C TRP A 339 0.94 6.88 19.50
N SER A 340 1.34 5.62 19.67
CA SER A 340 0.65 4.65 20.53
C SER A 340 0.49 5.11 21.98
N GLU A 341 1.45 5.89 22.50
CA GLU A 341 1.48 6.43 23.85
C GLU A 341 0.48 7.58 24.08
N HIS A 342 -0.05 8.16 23.01
CA HIS A 342 -1.03 9.24 23.07
C HIS A 342 -2.44 8.79 22.67
N PHE A 343 -2.53 7.73 21.87
CA PHE A 343 -3.80 7.20 21.40
C PHE A 343 -4.73 6.75 22.55
N SER A 344 -5.95 7.27 22.56
CA SER A 344 -7.01 6.87 23.50
C SER A 344 -8.26 6.39 22.76
N TYR A 345 -8.43 5.08 22.67
CA TYR A 345 -9.66 4.48 22.13
C TYR A 345 -10.91 4.95 22.87
N GLN A 346 -10.85 5.02 24.21
CA GLN A 346 -11.99 5.45 25.01
C GLN A 346 -12.35 6.92 24.71
N GLY A 347 -11.36 7.80 24.53
CA GLY A 347 -11.62 9.18 24.15
C GLY A 347 -12.33 9.30 22.80
N TRP A 348 -11.94 8.49 21.82
CA TRP A 348 -12.64 8.42 20.53
C TRP A 348 -14.06 7.85 20.66
N ALA A 349 -14.25 6.79 21.44
CA ALA A 349 -15.56 6.18 21.64
C ALA A 349 -16.53 7.13 22.36
N ASP A 350 -16.07 7.80 23.42
CA ASP A 350 -16.87 8.79 24.17
C ASP A 350 -17.23 9.99 23.28
N ALA A 351 -16.26 10.53 22.53
CA ALA A 351 -16.51 11.61 21.59
C ALA A 351 -17.48 11.22 20.47
N ALA A 352 -17.39 9.99 19.96
CA ALA A 352 -18.33 9.48 18.97
C ALA A 352 -19.74 9.34 19.55
N HIS A 353 -19.87 8.82 20.77
CA HIS A 353 -21.14 8.71 21.47
C HIS A 353 -21.80 10.09 21.69
N GLU A 354 -21.02 11.07 22.13
CA GLU A 354 -21.52 12.43 22.37
C GLU A 354 -21.92 13.14 21.07
N ALA A 355 -21.03 13.16 20.07
CA ALA A 355 -21.23 13.88 18.81
C ALA A 355 -22.31 13.26 17.91
N LEU A 356 -22.66 11.98 18.12
CA LEU A 356 -23.69 11.27 17.37
C LEU A 356 -24.97 11.01 18.18
N SER A 357 -25.11 11.59 19.37
CA SER A 357 -26.21 11.33 20.30
C SER A 357 -27.61 11.64 19.73
N ASP A 358 -27.71 12.60 18.81
CA ASP A 358 -28.98 13.04 18.20
C ASP A 358 -29.31 12.29 16.88
N VAL A 359 -28.50 11.31 16.47
CA VAL A 359 -28.67 10.57 15.22
C VAL A 359 -28.66 9.05 15.45
N PRO A 360 -29.35 8.25 14.61
CA PRO A 360 -29.48 6.80 14.80
C PRO A 360 -28.24 6.03 14.31
N VAL A 361 -27.03 6.55 14.56
CA VAL A 361 -25.76 5.93 14.15
C VAL A 361 -24.73 6.04 15.27
N ASP A 362 -23.84 5.07 15.35
CA ASP A 362 -22.76 5.02 16.34
C ASP A 362 -21.46 4.50 15.73
N LEU A 363 -20.43 4.30 16.56
CA LEU A 363 -19.13 3.78 16.12
C LEU A 363 -19.24 2.42 15.41
N ASN A 364 -20.08 1.52 15.93
CA ASN A 364 -20.27 0.18 15.37
C ASN A 364 -21.03 0.23 14.04
N TRP A 365 -22.00 1.14 13.92
CA TRP A 365 -22.75 1.37 12.68
C TRP A 365 -21.84 1.72 11.51
N TYR A 366 -20.77 2.51 11.74
CA TYR A 366 -19.80 2.87 10.69
C TYR A 366 -18.78 1.77 10.39
N THR A 367 -18.50 0.87 11.33
CA THR A 367 -17.33 -0.01 11.28
C THR A 367 -17.69 -1.47 11.03
N ILE A 368 -18.44 -2.09 11.93
CA ILE A 368 -18.69 -3.54 11.95
C ILE A 368 -19.94 -3.97 11.18
N ARG A 369 -20.73 -3.02 10.66
CA ARG A 369 -21.90 -3.31 9.84
C ARG A 369 -21.51 -3.62 8.38
N GLU A 370 -22.16 -4.61 7.80
CA GLU A 370 -22.15 -4.85 6.35
C GLU A 370 -23.09 -3.87 5.63
N ARG A 371 -22.68 -3.39 4.45
CA ARG A 371 -23.47 -2.46 3.63
C ARG A 371 -24.11 -3.20 2.45
N GLY A 372 -25.31 -2.79 2.08
CA GLY A 372 -26.02 -3.37 0.94
C GLY A 372 -25.55 -2.82 -0.40
N GLU A 373 -25.83 -3.58 -1.48
CA GLU A 373 -25.56 -3.20 -2.88
C GLU A 373 -26.09 -1.80 -3.22
N ASP A 374 -27.37 -1.58 -2.94
CA ASP A 374 -28.11 -0.35 -3.25
C ASP A 374 -27.90 0.77 -2.22
N GLU A 375 -27.06 0.57 -1.19
CA GLU A 375 -26.79 1.61 -0.21
C GLU A 375 -26.03 2.77 -0.88
N VAL A 376 -26.50 4.01 -0.65
CA VAL A 376 -25.77 5.21 -1.07
C VAL A 376 -24.57 5.39 -0.13
N LEU A 377 -23.38 5.28 -0.68
CA LEU A 377 -22.13 5.37 0.08
C LEU A 377 -21.69 6.84 0.22
N PRO A 378 -20.97 7.19 1.31
CA PRO A 378 -20.50 8.57 1.55
C PRO A 378 -19.62 9.18 0.45
N TRP A 379 -19.13 8.35 -0.46
CA TRP A 379 -18.24 8.72 -1.56
C TRP A 379 -18.86 8.46 -2.95
N ASP A 380 -20.15 8.11 -3.06
CA ASP A 380 -20.78 7.83 -4.37
C ASP A 380 -20.80 9.07 -5.30
N HIS A 381 -20.79 10.28 -4.75
CA HIS A 381 -20.65 11.52 -5.52
C HIS A 381 -19.21 11.83 -5.92
N LEU A 382 -18.23 11.00 -5.53
CA LEU A 382 -16.83 11.08 -5.94
C LEU A 382 -16.53 9.94 -6.92
N ASP A 383 -16.04 10.30 -8.10
CA ASP A 383 -15.84 9.37 -9.19
C ASP A 383 -14.34 9.09 -9.41
N SER A 384 -13.93 7.87 -9.08
CA SER A 384 -12.56 7.39 -9.32
C SER A 384 -12.40 6.70 -10.68
N GLY A 385 -13.44 6.73 -11.53
CA GLY A 385 -13.52 6.07 -12.84
C GLY A 385 -13.86 4.58 -12.76
N LEU A 386 -14.08 4.06 -11.55
CA LEU A 386 -14.48 2.67 -11.34
C LEU A 386 -16.00 2.57 -11.34
N ASP A 387 -16.51 1.60 -12.09
CA ASP A 387 -17.93 1.27 -12.05
C ASP A 387 -18.30 0.63 -10.71
N LYS A 388 -19.30 1.21 -10.04
CA LYS A 388 -19.81 0.69 -8.75
C LYS A 388 -20.32 -0.74 -8.90
N GLU A 389 -20.94 -1.03 -10.05
CA GLU A 389 -21.48 -2.35 -10.36
C GLU A 389 -20.36 -3.37 -10.61
N TRP A 390 -19.27 -2.97 -11.27
CA TRP A 390 -18.06 -3.79 -11.40
C TRP A 390 -17.46 -4.11 -10.03
N LEU A 391 -17.34 -3.10 -9.15
CA LEU A 391 -16.83 -3.30 -7.78
C LEU A 391 -17.70 -4.29 -6.98
N TRP A 392 -19.02 -4.22 -7.16
CA TRP A 392 -19.95 -5.13 -6.49
C TRP A 392 -19.84 -6.55 -7.04
N GLN A 393 -19.76 -6.72 -8.36
CA GLN A 393 -19.55 -8.02 -9.00
C GLN A 393 -18.23 -8.65 -8.53
N ASP A 394 -17.15 -7.89 -8.51
CA ASP A 394 -15.85 -8.38 -8.02
C ASP A 394 -15.88 -8.73 -6.52
N TRP A 395 -16.71 -8.05 -5.72
CA TRP A 395 -16.99 -8.45 -4.34
C TRP A 395 -17.69 -9.81 -4.27
N GLN A 396 -18.76 -10.03 -5.05
CA GLN A 396 -19.48 -11.30 -5.07
C GLN A 396 -18.59 -12.46 -5.56
N GLU A 397 -17.80 -12.22 -6.61
CA GLU A 397 -16.81 -13.16 -7.15
C GLU A 397 -15.71 -13.51 -6.15
N SER A 398 -15.35 -12.57 -5.26
CA SER A 398 -14.38 -12.83 -4.20
C SER A 398 -14.82 -13.94 -3.24
N ILE A 399 -16.12 -14.07 -3.00
CA ILE A 399 -16.69 -15.05 -2.06
C ILE A 399 -16.48 -16.48 -2.59
N SER A 400 -16.53 -16.67 -3.91
CA SER A 400 -16.23 -17.95 -4.57
C SER A 400 -14.74 -18.15 -4.86
N GLY A 401 -13.90 -17.15 -4.56
CA GLY A 401 -12.46 -17.20 -4.80
C GLY A 401 -12.08 -17.08 -6.27
N ALA A 402 -12.93 -16.46 -7.10
CA ALA A 402 -12.58 -16.15 -8.48
C ALA A 402 -11.46 -15.11 -8.52
N GLU A 403 -10.56 -15.26 -9.49
CA GLU A 403 -9.35 -14.46 -9.63
C GLU A 403 -9.52 -13.48 -10.81
N VAL A 404 -8.97 -12.27 -10.66
CA VAL A 404 -8.93 -11.25 -11.72
C VAL A 404 -7.48 -11.02 -12.10
N GLU A 405 -7.16 -11.27 -13.37
CA GLU A 405 -5.83 -11.10 -13.91
C GLU A 405 -5.40 -9.64 -14.02
N ASP A 406 -4.09 -9.41 -14.23
CA ASP A 406 -3.55 -8.07 -14.41
C ASP A 406 -3.69 -7.59 -15.86
N CYS A 407 -4.65 -6.70 -16.11
CA CYS A 407 -4.89 -6.09 -17.42
C CYS A 407 -3.74 -5.20 -17.94
N ARG A 408 -2.64 -5.08 -17.18
CA ARG A 408 -1.36 -4.57 -17.70
C ARG A 408 -0.77 -5.50 -18.76
N TRP A 409 -0.93 -6.81 -18.58
CA TRP A 409 -0.30 -7.84 -19.41
C TRP A 409 -1.32 -8.74 -20.10
N THR A 410 -2.59 -8.70 -19.65
CA THR A 410 -3.69 -9.47 -20.20
C THR A 410 -4.79 -8.54 -20.74
N PRO A 411 -5.81 -9.05 -21.46
CA PRO A 411 -6.91 -8.23 -21.94
C PRO A 411 -7.64 -7.45 -20.82
N CYS A 412 -8.24 -6.32 -21.18
CA CYS A 412 -8.99 -5.48 -20.26
C CYS A 412 -10.18 -6.24 -19.63
N TYR A 413 -10.33 -6.16 -18.29
CA TYR A 413 -11.49 -6.69 -17.55
C TYR A 413 -12.60 -5.64 -17.32
N ASP A 414 -12.55 -4.54 -18.08
CA ASP A 414 -13.62 -3.53 -18.18
C ASP A 414 -14.12 -2.95 -16.85
N CYS A 415 -13.20 -2.44 -16.02
CA CYS A 415 -13.56 -1.78 -14.75
C CYS A 415 -14.07 -0.33 -14.90
N GLY A 416 -14.28 0.15 -16.13
CA GLY A 416 -14.73 1.52 -16.44
C GLY A 416 -13.63 2.58 -16.58
N VAL A 417 -12.46 2.41 -15.94
CA VAL A 417 -11.49 3.51 -15.78
C VAL A 417 -10.96 4.10 -17.09
N CYS A 418 -10.46 3.26 -18.00
CA CYS A 418 -9.83 3.74 -19.23
C CYS A 418 -10.86 4.44 -20.13
N ASP A 419 -12.02 3.81 -20.33
CA ASP A 419 -13.06 4.27 -21.24
C ASP A 419 -13.75 5.53 -20.73
N GLN A 420 -14.14 5.57 -19.45
CA GLN A 420 -14.81 6.73 -18.86
C GLN A 420 -13.91 7.96 -18.76
N MET A 421 -12.62 7.76 -18.50
CA MET A 421 -11.68 8.85 -18.30
C MET A 421 -10.94 9.24 -19.58
N GLY A 422 -11.12 8.51 -20.69
CA GLY A 422 -10.34 8.71 -21.91
C GLY A 422 -8.84 8.51 -21.69
N THR A 423 -8.48 7.50 -20.90
CA THR A 423 -7.08 7.20 -20.53
C THR A 423 -6.68 5.81 -20.99
N SER A 424 -5.38 5.51 -20.95
CA SER A 424 -4.84 4.20 -21.30
C SER A 424 -3.69 3.83 -20.37
N ILE A 425 -3.34 2.54 -20.34
CA ILE A 425 -2.09 2.09 -19.74
C ILE A 425 -0.92 2.68 -20.55
N GLN A 426 0.11 3.18 -19.86
CA GLN A 426 1.35 3.69 -20.44
C GLN A 426 2.52 2.94 -19.80
N ILE A 427 3.01 1.91 -20.48
CA ILE A 427 4.13 1.09 -20.02
C ILE A 427 5.19 1.02 -21.10
N GLY A 428 6.41 0.65 -20.71
CA GLY A 428 7.49 0.36 -21.64
C GLY A 428 7.35 -1.01 -22.34
N PRO A 429 8.44 -1.53 -22.91
CA PRO A 429 9.77 -0.92 -22.92
C PRO A 429 9.80 0.34 -23.81
N THR A 430 10.53 1.36 -23.37
CA THR A 430 10.77 2.57 -24.16
C THR A 430 11.82 2.33 -25.25
N GLY A 431 12.61 1.27 -25.13
CA GLY A 431 13.74 0.97 -26.01
C GLY A 431 14.92 1.93 -25.82
N GLN A 432 14.84 2.83 -24.84
CA GLN A 432 15.91 3.73 -24.45
C GLN A 432 16.86 3.03 -23.49
N ARG A 433 18.06 3.58 -23.33
CA ARG A 433 18.97 3.23 -22.24
C ARG A 433 19.36 4.50 -21.53
N LEU A 434 19.78 4.41 -20.28
CA LEU A 434 20.55 5.49 -19.71
C LEU A 434 21.78 5.68 -20.62
N LEU A 435 21.91 6.86 -21.21
CA LEU A 435 23.00 7.17 -22.14
C LEU A 435 24.33 6.73 -21.51
N PRO A 436 25.28 6.19 -22.29
CA PRO A 436 26.52 5.67 -21.75
C PRO A 436 27.30 6.84 -21.14
N VAL A 437 27.40 6.90 -19.82
CA VAL A 437 28.13 7.96 -19.13
C VAL A 437 29.13 7.34 -18.17
N MET A 438 30.36 7.84 -18.28
CA MET A 438 31.52 7.58 -17.43
C MET A 438 31.11 7.38 -15.97
N VAL A 439 31.65 6.32 -15.35
CA VAL A 439 31.57 6.06 -13.90
C VAL A 439 31.83 7.38 -13.17
N VAL A 440 30.96 7.75 -12.24
CA VAL A 440 31.13 8.96 -11.43
C VAL A 440 32.48 8.83 -10.72
N ASP A 441 33.41 9.74 -11.01
CA ASP A 441 34.76 9.70 -10.44
C ASP A 441 34.66 9.77 -8.91
N PRO A 442 35.12 8.75 -8.17
CA PRO A 442 34.94 8.65 -6.71
C PRO A 442 35.73 9.69 -5.92
N THR A 443 36.46 10.59 -6.60
CA THR A 443 37.33 11.56 -5.95
C THR A 443 36.51 12.71 -5.34
N PRO A 444 36.52 12.91 -4.01
CA PRO A 444 35.92 14.10 -3.42
C PRO A 444 36.71 15.31 -3.94
N VAL A 445 36.03 16.22 -4.64
CA VAL A 445 36.59 17.52 -4.99
C VAL A 445 36.80 18.27 -3.68
N LEU A 446 37.98 18.10 -3.09
CA LEU A 446 38.50 19.01 -2.10
C LEU A 446 38.52 20.39 -2.75
N ALA A 447 37.63 21.26 -2.30
CA ALA A 447 37.68 22.67 -2.62
C ALA A 447 39.08 23.16 -2.26
N THR A 448 39.89 23.42 -3.28
CA THR A 448 41.14 24.12 -3.11
C THR A 448 40.78 25.56 -2.79
N GLU A 449 40.90 25.92 -1.51
CA GLU A 449 40.96 27.31 -1.10
C GLU A 449 42.14 27.95 -1.83
N ALA A 450 41.83 28.73 -2.86
CA ALA A 450 42.79 29.60 -3.51
C ALA A 450 43.16 30.71 -2.51
N SER A 451 44.41 30.65 -2.06
CA SER A 451 45.09 31.72 -1.35
C SER A 451 45.46 32.82 -2.34
N SER A 452 44.82 33.98 -2.20
CA SER A 452 45.39 35.32 -2.46
C SER A 452 44.39 36.41 -2.10
#